data_AF-A0A1F3BUP2-F1
#
_entry.id   AF-A0A1F3BUP2-F1
#
_cell.length_a   1.000
_cell.length_b   1.000
_cell.length_c   1.000
_cell.angle_alpha   90.00
_cell.angle_beta   90.00
_cell.angle_gamma   90.00
#
_symmetry.space_group_name_H-M   'P 1'
#
loop_
_entity.id
_entity.type
_entity.pdbx_description
1 polymer ?
#
loop_
_entity_poly.entity_id
_entity_poly.type
_entity_poly.pdbx_seq_one_letter_code
_entity_poly.pdbx_strand_id
1 'polypeptide(L)'
;MPDFTNYLSLKSNKNVQFDAYYDLRTLNLVTPAKNQGSCGCCWTFATVGSIESYWLKNGFGTYDLSEQNIRTCNGFMVDVDGSCTGGNPKKSAAYMLRKDGPVLEIDDAYNVDQNEICNSSYTPVAYIGDFRIFPTDQATVKQAVIDYGALYTNMYYDAAYYNSSANTYYYNGTNSTDHAVLIVGWDDNKVTDGGTGAWIIKNSWGTTWGENGYFFISYNDTKVLTTNACFPSRYNYNAYENVYSYDELGWISSIGYTSETAYGLIKFVASGNEQITKIGSYINTAGTTVEFEIYDTKNGNTLSGLLGTLTNQVCDFPGYYTFDFPQPILINAGNDFYIKAKYITPGYNYPLPIERFSTDYADPTIEIGVCWASSTGASWTAYGSDVVGKERDLCIKTYTIPSSVKADELKSDDEIKFRYSARKNTVEINVISTNSINEIMLTDLTGKIVYKKSYNQTNNEINESVTSLSKGIYLVKITTEKSITVEKIFVE
;
A
#
# COMPACT_ATOMS: atom_id res chain seq x y z
N MET A 1 -5.67 10.67 -12.92
CA MET A 1 -5.23 9.27 -13.11
C MET A 1 -3.71 9.24 -13.02
N PRO A 2 -3.10 8.19 -12.45
CA PRO A 2 -1.65 8.05 -12.41
C PRO A 2 -1.07 7.92 -13.82
N ASP A 3 0.13 8.46 -14.03
CA ASP A 3 0.86 8.37 -15.30
C ASP A 3 1.87 7.22 -15.26
N PHE A 4 1.86 6.38 -16.30
CA PHE A 4 2.73 5.21 -16.47
C PHE A 4 3.60 5.29 -17.72
N THR A 5 3.55 6.39 -18.47
CA THR A 5 4.20 6.54 -19.78
C THR A 5 5.70 6.24 -19.71
N ASN A 6 6.35 6.69 -18.62
CA ASN A 6 7.78 6.46 -18.43
C ASN A 6 8.13 5.10 -17.83
N TYR A 7 7.21 4.44 -17.12
CA TYR A 7 7.44 3.07 -16.66
C TYR A 7 7.61 2.11 -17.82
N LEU A 8 6.70 2.20 -18.80
CA LEU A 8 6.67 1.32 -19.95
C LEU A 8 7.88 1.55 -20.88
N SER A 9 8.38 2.79 -20.98
CA SER A 9 9.59 3.08 -21.75
C SER A 9 10.85 2.55 -21.08
N LEU A 10 10.97 2.65 -19.75
CA LEU A 10 12.14 2.20 -18.97
C LEU A 10 12.25 0.67 -18.84
N LYS A 11 11.13 -0.07 -18.81
CA LYS A 11 11.13 -1.53 -18.67
C LYS A 11 10.96 -2.33 -19.97
N SER A 12 10.91 -1.67 -21.13
CA SER A 12 10.78 -2.28 -22.48
C SER A 12 11.84 -3.34 -22.86
N ASN A 13 12.78 -3.71 -21.97
CA ASN A 13 13.92 -4.58 -22.26
C ASN A 13 14.13 -5.77 -21.30
N LYS A 14 13.11 -6.24 -20.56
CA LYS A 14 13.23 -7.52 -19.82
C LYS A 14 12.20 -8.54 -20.32
N ASN A 15 12.67 -9.53 -21.09
CA ASN A 15 11.93 -10.76 -21.37
C ASN A 15 11.79 -11.57 -20.07
N VAL A 16 10.87 -11.17 -19.19
CA VAL A 16 10.47 -11.97 -18.04
C VAL A 16 9.52 -13.05 -18.56
N GLN A 17 9.93 -14.31 -18.44
CA GLN A 17 9.09 -15.45 -18.74
C GLN A 17 8.36 -15.84 -17.46
N PHE A 18 7.02 -15.88 -17.52
CA PHE A 18 6.16 -16.34 -16.44
C PHE A 18 5.69 -17.75 -16.73
N ASP A 19 5.43 -18.54 -15.70
CA ASP A 19 4.73 -19.81 -15.87
C ASP A 19 3.35 -19.56 -16.49
N ALA A 20 2.92 -20.49 -17.35
CA ALA A 20 1.66 -20.39 -18.07
C ALA A 20 0.44 -20.37 -17.14
N TYR A 21 0.60 -20.84 -15.89
CA TYR A 21 -0.46 -20.91 -14.90
C TYR A 21 0.09 -20.53 -13.53
N TYR A 22 -0.62 -19.66 -12.82
CA TYR A 22 -0.32 -19.29 -11.44
C TYR A 22 -1.62 -19.02 -10.71
N ASP A 23 -1.83 -19.63 -9.55
CA ASP A 23 -3.09 -19.55 -8.82
C ASP A 23 -2.86 -19.51 -7.30
N LEU A 24 -3.13 -18.35 -6.70
CA LEU A 24 -2.99 -18.13 -5.27
C LEU A 24 -3.89 -19.05 -4.42
N ARG A 25 -4.98 -19.58 -4.97
CA ARG A 25 -5.84 -20.56 -4.28
C ARG A 25 -5.08 -21.84 -3.97
N THR A 26 -4.31 -22.34 -4.94
CA THR A 26 -3.50 -23.56 -4.79
C THR A 26 -2.37 -23.39 -3.77
N LEU A 27 -2.00 -22.13 -3.50
CA LEU A 27 -0.96 -21.74 -2.56
C LEU A 27 -1.51 -21.36 -1.17
N ASN A 28 -2.83 -21.42 -0.97
CA ASN A 28 -3.52 -20.95 0.25
C ASN A 28 -3.21 -19.47 0.59
N LEU A 29 -3.06 -18.63 -0.45
CA LEU A 29 -2.73 -17.21 -0.30
C LEU A 29 -3.94 -16.29 -0.50
N VAL A 30 -5.16 -16.84 -0.41
CA VAL A 30 -6.42 -16.10 -0.46
C VAL A 30 -7.41 -16.66 0.56
N THR A 31 -8.21 -15.78 1.15
CA THR A 31 -9.34 -16.13 2.02
C THR A 31 -10.56 -16.57 1.19
N PRO A 32 -11.60 -17.18 1.79
CA PRO A 32 -12.87 -17.44 1.11
C PRO A 32 -13.52 -16.18 0.54
N ALA A 33 -14.38 -16.33 -0.49
CA ALA A 33 -15.15 -15.22 -1.04
C ALA A 33 -16.29 -14.82 -0.10
N LYS A 34 -16.29 -13.56 0.35
CA LYS A 34 -17.38 -12.95 1.13
C LYS A 34 -18.50 -12.43 0.22
N ASN A 35 -19.56 -11.86 0.80
CA ASN A 35 -20.76 -11.46 0.07
C ASN A 35 -21.20 -10.01 0.39
N GLN A 36 -21.09 -9.11 -0.59
CA GLN A 36 -21.51 -7.70 -0.48
C GLN A 36 -23.03 -7.48 -0.59
N GLY A 37 -23.81 -8.52 -0.91
CA GLY A 37 -25.24 -8.38 -1.15
C GLY A 37 -25.58 -7.29 -2.18
N SER A 38 -26.52 -6.41 -1.84
CA SER A 38 -27.02 -5.35 -2.71
C SER A 38 -26.27 -4.02 -2.59
N CYS A 39 -25.29 -3.91 -1.69
CA CYS A 39 -24.61 -2.64 -1.43
C CYS A 39 -23.50 -2.39 -2.45
N GLY A 40 -23.38 -1.16 -2.96
CA GLY A 40 -22.36 -0.70 -3.92
C GLY A 40 -20.93 -0.59 -3.33
N CYS A 41 -20.50 -1.58 -2.55
CA CYS A 41 -19.25 -1.56 -1.79
C CYS A 41 -18.22 -2.60 -2.25
N CYS A 42 -18.32 -3.14 -3.46
CA CYS A 42 -17.34 -4.09 -4.02
C CYS A 42 -15.88 -3.62 -3.89
N TRP A 43 -15.65 -2.31 -3.92
CA TRP A 43 -14.34 -1.71 -3.74
C TRP A 43 -13.71 -1.98 -2.37
N THR A 44 -14.51 -2.12 -1.30
CA THR A 44 -13.99 -2.46 0.04
C THR A 44 -13.62 -3.94 0.11
N PHE A 45 -14.42 -4.84 -0.47
CA PHE A 45 -14.12 -6.28 -0.58
C PHE A 45 -12.86 -6.54 -1.41
N ALA A 46 -12.70 -5.87 -2.54
CA ALA A 46 -11.49 -5.97 -3.35
C ALA A 46 -10.26 -5.38 -2.63
N THR A 47 -10.45 -4.36 -1.79
CA THR A 47 -9.38 -3.82 -0.94
C THR A 47 -8.97 -4.82 0.13
N VAL A 48 -9.93 -5.29 0.93
CA VAL A 48 -9.70 -6.22 2.04
C VAL A 48 -9.05 -7.50 1.56
N GLY A 49 -9.57 -8.13 0.49
CA GLY A 49 -8.97 -9.37 0.01
C GLY A 49 -7.57 -9.18 -0.60
N SER A 50 -7.21 -7.97 -1.06
CA SER A 50 -5.83 -7.66 -1.48
C SER A 50 -4.90 -7.59 -0.27
N ILE A 51 -5.34 -6.93 0.81
CA ILE A 51 -4.61 -6.84 2.08
C ILE A 51 -4.44 -8.23 2.72
N GLU A 52 -5.54 -8.99 2.86
CA GLU A 52 -5.51 -10.34 3.44
C GLU A 52 -4.59 -11.27 2.64
N SER A 53 -4.61 -11.18 1.31
CA SER A 53 -3.73 -11.97 0.46
C SER A 53 -2.26 -11.59 0.63
N TYR A 54 -1.94 -10.29 0.68
CA TYR A 54 -0.58 -9.81 0.98
C TYR A 54 -0.13 -10.31 2.36
N TRP A 55 -1.02 -10.34 3.35
CA TRP A 55 -0.71 -10.80 4.70
C TRP A 55 -0.46 -12.30 4.78
N LEU A 56 -1.30 -13.12 4.14
CA LEU A 56 -1.08 -14.56 4.00
C LEU A 56 0.25 -14.85 3.32
N LYS A 57 0.54 -14.14 2.23
CA LYS A 57 1.78 -14.31 1.45
C LYS A 57 3.03 -14.04 2.27
N ASN A 58 3.00 -13.02 3.11
CA ASN A 58 4.11 -12.63 3.97
C ASN A 58 4.05 -13.30 5.36
N GLY A 59 3.14 -14.25 5.56
CA GLY A 59 3.05 -15.06 6.77
C GLY A 59 2.42 -14.36 7.98
N PHE A 60 1.95 -13.12 7.87
CA PHE A 60 1.42 -12.38 9.03
C PHE A 60 0.21 -13.04 9.70
N GLY A 61 -0.40 -14.03 9.04
CA GLY A 61 -1.50 -14.83 9.54
C GLY A 61 -2.73 -14.69 8.66
N THR A 62 -3.77 -15.43 9.00
CA THR A 62 -5.10 -15.30 8.39
C THR A 62 -5.91 -14.29 9.19
N TYR A 63 -6.48 -13.31 8.49
CA TYR A 63 -7.35 -12.30 9.06
C TYR A 63 -8.66 -12.26 8.28
N ASP A 64 -9.71 -11.88 8.98
CA ASP A 64 -11.02 -11.56 8.43
C ASP A 64 -11.28 -10.09 8.75
N LEU A 65 -10.93 -9.20 7.80
CA LEU A 65 -10.99 -7.75 8.00
C LEU A 65 -12.36 -7.19 7.63
N SER A 66 -12.77 -6.12 8.31
CA SER A 66 -14.08 -5.51 8.10
C SER A 66 -14.13 -4.65 6.84
N GLU A 67 -14.91 -5.09 5.85
CA GLU A 67 -15.32 -4.24 4.73
C GLU A 67 -16.27 -3.11 5.16
N GLN A 68 -17.06 -3.36 6.21
CA GLN A 68 -18.02 -2.41 6.78
C GLN A 68 -17.33 -1.13 7.25
N ASN A 69 -16.26 -1.26 8.02
CA ASN A 69 -15.62 -0.11 8.62
C ASN A 69 -14.99 0.81 7.56
N ILE A 70 -14.35 0.23 6.54
CA ILE A 70 -13.83 0.99 5.39
C ILE A 70 -14.99 1.71 4.68
N ARG A 71 -16.11 1.00 4.46
CA ARG A 71 -17.29 1.53 3.76
C ARG A 71 -17.82 2.78 4.47
N THR A 72 -17.96 2.74 5.79
CA THR A 72 -18.60 3.83 6.55
C THR A 72 -17.62 4.91 6.99
N CYS A 73 -16.35 4.59 7.24
CA CYS A 73 -15.37 5.49 7.85
C CYS A 73 -14.36 6.09 6.86
N ASN A 74 -14.55 5.94 5.54
CA ASN A 74 -13.57 6.44 4.56
C ASN A 74 -13.45 7.97 4.50
N GLY A 75 -14.45 8.73 4.95
CA GLY A 75 -14.43 10.19 5.06
C GLY A 75 -14.78 10.95 3.76
N PHE A 76 -14.97 10.27 2.63
CA PHE A 76 -15.36 10.91 1.38
C PHE A 76 -16.85 11.22 1.36
N MET A 77 -17.26 12.08 0.41
CA MET A 77 -18.66 12.39 0.19
C MET A 77 -19.44 11.13 -0.17
N VAL A 78 -20.66 11.04 0.37
CA VAL A 78 -21.67 10.05 0.02
C VAL A 78 -22.74 10.69 -0.84
N ASP A 79 -23.32 9.93 -1.76
CA ASP A 79 -24.44 10.36 -2.58
C ASP A 79 -25.78 9.83 -2.02
N VAL A 80 -26.79 9.70 -2.87
CA VAL A 80 -28.13 9.22 -2.51
C VAL A 80 -28.13 7.78 -1.98
N ASP A 81 -27.09 6.99 -2.29
CA ASP A 81 -26.93 5.61 -1.85
C ASP A 81 -26.17 5.51 -0.51
N GLY A 82 -25.94 6.62 0.19
CA GLY A 82 -25.36 6.63 1.54
C GLY A 82 -24.00 5.94 1.59
N SER A 83 -23.77 5.09 2.59
CA SER A 83 -22.50 4.33 2.69
C SER A 83 -22.33 3.29 1.56
N CYS A 84 -23.38 2.99 0.80
CA CYS A 84 -23.32 2.13 -0.38
C CYS A 84 -23.00 2.88 -1.68
N THR A 85 -22.72 4.18 -1.60
CA THR A 85 -22.15 4.97 -2.70
C THR A 85 -20.83 4.34 -3.14
N GLY A 86 -20.69 4.03 -4.43
CA GLY A 86 -19.49 3.39 -4.98
C GLY A 86 -18.15 4.03 -4.57
N GLY A 87 -17.07 3.29 -4.85
CA GLY A 87 -15.74 3.71 -4.42
C GLY A 87 -14.63 3.17 -5.29
N ASN A 88 -13.40 3.38 -4.81
CA ASN A 88 -12.18 3.10 -5.55
C ASN A 88 -11.03 2.88 -4.55
N PRO A 89 -9.87 2.33 -4.97
CA PRO A 89 -8.82 1.96 -4.04
C PRO A 89 -8.14 3.17 -3.39
N LYS A 90 -8.30 4.40 -3.91
CA LYS A 90 -7.80 5.61 -3.25
C LYS A 90 -8.63 5.97 -2.02
N LYS A 91 -9.96 5.77 -2.05
CA LYS A 91 -10.80 5.93 -0.85
C LYS A 91 -10.32 5.01 0.27
N SER A 92 -10.07 3.75 -0.07
CA SER A 92 -9.48 2.79 0.85
C SER A 92 -8.09 3.21 1.33
N ALA A 93 -7.23 3.69 0.43
CA ALA A 93 -5.89 4.13 0.81
C ALA A 93 -5.92 5.29 1.80
N ALA A 94 -6.76 6.30 1.61
CA ALA A 94 -6.87 7.41 2.56
C ALA A 94 -7.23 6.93 3.97
N TYR A 95 -8.23 6.04 4.07
CA TYR A 95 -8.63 5.40 5.34
C TYR A 95 -7.49 4.61 6.00
N MET A 96 -6.80 3.76 5.23
CA MET A 96 -5.71 2.94 5.76
C MET A 96 -4.50 3.78 6.18
N LEU A 97 -4.11 4.75 5.34
CA LEU A 97 -2.86 5.51 5.50
C LEU A 97 -2.92 6.52 6.65
N ARG A 98 -4.12 6.93 7.09
CA ARG A 98 -4.32 7.79 8.27
C ARG A 98 -4.62 7.02 9.57
N LYS A 99 -4.38 5.70 9.57
CA LYS A 99 -4.52 4.81 10.74
C LYS A 99 -5.95 4.58 11.25
N ASP A 100 -6.98 4.81 10.43
CA ASP A 100 -8.36 4.50 10.84
C ASP A 100 -8.66 2.99 10.81
N GLY A 101 -7.80 2.20 10.16
CA GLY A 101 -7.95 0.74 10.06
C GLY A 101 -6.69 0.02 9.57
N PRO A 102 -6.81 -1.27 9.21
CA PRO A 102 -8.05 -2.05 9.17
C PRO A 102 -8.50 -2.58 10.55
N VAL A 103 -9.80 -2.82 10.71
CA VAL A 103 -10.40 -3.50 11.89
C VAL A 103 -10.89 -4.90 11.50
N LEU A 104 -11.24 -5.74 12.48
CA LEU A 104 -11.74 -7.09 12.21
C LEU A 104 -13.23 -7.09 11.88
N GLU A 105 -13.64 -8.04 11.03
CA GLU A 105 -15.05 -8.32 10.73
C GLU A 105 -15.85 -8.68 11.99
N ILE A 106 -15.23 -9.35 12.97
CA ILE A 106 -15.90 -9.68 14.24
C ILE A 106 -16.19 -8.44 15.11
N ASP A 107 -15.43 -7.35 14.91
CA ASP A 107 -15.62 -6.11 15.66
C ASP A 107 -16.66 -5.22 14.96
N ASP A 108 -16.56 -5.07 13.63
CA ASP A 108 -17.51 -4.29 12.82
C ASP A 108 -18.08 -5.13 11.67
N ALA A 109 -19.15 -5.88 11.98
CA ALA A 109 -19.70 -6.88 11.07
C ALA A 109 -20.44 -6.26 9.88
N TYR A 110 -20.24 -6.85 8.71
CA TYR A 110 -20.86 -6.42 7.47
C TYR A 110 -22.38 -6.58 7.46
N ASN A 111 -23.05 -5.54 6.98
CA ASN A 111 -24.46 -5.58 6.65
C ASN A 111 -24.75 -4.76 5.38
N VAL A 112 -25.96 -4.82 4.83
CA VAL A 112 -26.33 -4.14 3.58
C VAL A 112 -27.08 -2.81 3.78
N ASP A 113 -27.23 -2.33 5.01
CA ASP A 113 -27.93 -1.07 5.28
C ASP A 113 -27.07 0.12 4.85
N GLN A 114 -27.56 0.83 3.83
CA GLN A 114 -26.89 2.00 3.29
C GLN A 114 -26.82 3.18 4.28
N ASN A 115 -27.69 3.21 5.30
CA ASN A 115 -27.75 4.28 6.30
C ASN A 115 -26.80 4.05 7.49
N GLU A 116 -26.01 2.97 7.47
CA GLU A 116 -24.99 2.74 8.48
C GLU A 116 -24.02 3.91 8.56
N ILE A 117 -23.67 4.25 9.80
CA ILE A 117 -22.77 5.36 10.12
C ILE A 117 -21.42 4.82 10.56
N CYS A 118 -20.38 5.62 10.36
CA CYS A 118 -19.04 5.25 10.82
C CYS A 118 -19.01 5.00 12.32
N ASN A 119 -18.50 3.83 12.72
CA ASN A 119 -18.07 3.56 14.07
C ASN A 119 -16.53 3.58 14.14
N SER A 120 -15.97 4.71 14.56
CA SER A 120 -14.52 4.91 14.71
C SER A 120 -13.97 4.49 16.08
N SER A 121 -14.78 3.82 16.93
CA SER A 121 -14.34 3.38 18.25
C SER A 121 -13.51 2.10 18.24
N TYR A 122 -13.51 1.36 17.13
CA TYR A 122 -12.75 0.13 16.99
C TYR A 122 -11.26 0.39 16.84
N THR A 123 -10.45 -0.47 17.45
CA THR A 123 -8.99 -0.36 17.36
C THR A 123 -8.49 -1.11 16.13
N PRO A 124 -7.71 -0.48 15.25
CA PRO A 124 -7.09 -1.16 14.12
C PRO A 124 -6.19 -2.32 14.56
N VAL A 125 -6.21 -3.44 13.82
CA VAL A 125 -5.36 -4.61 14.12
C VAL A 125 -3.94 -4.48 13.59
N ALA A 126 -3.74 -3.57 12.64
CA ALA A 126 -2.45 -3.27 12.03
C ALA A 126 -2.46 -1.85 11.47
N TYR A 127 -1.29 -1.39 11.09
CA TYR A 127 -1.12 -0.21 10.26
C TYR A 127 -0.67 -0.61 8.85
N ILE A 128 -1.22 0.07 7.84
CA ILE A 128 -0.82 -0.06 6.44
C ILE A 128 -0.27 1.30 6.01
N GLY A 129 1.03 1.34 5.72
CA GLY A 129 1.77 2.55 5.34
C GLY A 129 2.06 2.65 3.85
N ASP A 130 1.67 1.67 3.04
CA ASP A 130 1.96 1.62 1.62
C ASP A 130 0.74 1.30 0.78
N PHE A 131 0.64 2.01 -0.33
CA PHE A 131 -0.35 1.82 -1.39
C PHE A 131 0.34 1.90 -2.74
N ARG A 132 0.00 1.04 -3.70
CA ARG A 132 0.59 1.05 -5.05
C ARG A 132 -0.52 0.94 -6.09
N ILE A 133 -0.33 1.64 -7.21
CA ILE A 133 -1.17 1.53 -8.40
C ILE A 133 -0.29 1.03 -9.55
N PHE A 134 -0.75 -0.01 -10.24
CA PHE A 134 0.00 -0.67 -11.32
C PHE A 134 -0.55 -0.31 -12.70
N PRO A 135 0.30 -0.35 -13.75
CA PRO A 135 -0.16 -0.18 -15.12
C PRO A 135 -1.04 -1.36 -15.58
N THR A 136 -1.56 -1.26 -16.80
CA THR A 136 -2.36 -2.31 -17.46
C THR A 136 -1.51 -3.38 -18.13
N ASP A 137 -0.19 -3.19 -18.21
CA ASP A 137 0.72 -4.15 -18.85
C ASP A 137 0.68 -5.52 -18.14
N GLN A 138 0.41 -6.56 -18.92
CA GLN A 138 0.16 -7.91 -18.41
C GLN A 138 1.37 -8.46 -17.63
N ALA A 139 2.59 -8.26 -18.13
CA ALA A 139 3.80 -8.75 -17.46
C ALA A 139 3.97 -8.08 -16.08
N THR A 140 3.72 -6.79 -16.00
CA THR A 140 3.77 -6.03 -14.75
C THR A 140 2.71 -6.49 -13.76
N VAL A 141 1.48 -6.74 -14.21
CA VAL A 141 0.40 -7.26 -13.37
C VAL A 141 0.71 -8.68 -12.88
N LYS A 142 1.19 -9.58 -13.75
CA LYS A 142 1.64 -10.93 -13.34
C LYS A 142 2.73 -10.85 -12.28
N GLN A 143 3.74 -9.99 -12.48
CA GLN A 143 4.80 -9.78 -11.49
C GLN A 143 4.25 -9.23 -10.17
N ALA A 144 3.33 -8.26 -10.22
CA ALA A 144 2.73 -7.71 -9.01
C ALA A 144 1.90 -8.75 -8.24
N VAL A 145 1.21 -9.68 -8.93
CA VAL A 145 0.55 -10.82 -8.28
C VAL A 145 1.56 -11.75 -7.60
N ILE A 146 2.70 -12.01 -8.25
CA ILE A 146 3.81 -12.79 -7.67
C ILE A 146 4.43 -12.09 -6.47
N ASP A 147 4.59 -10.76 -6.50
CA ASP A 147 5.32 -10.02 -5.47
C ASP A 147 4.43 -9.69 -4.26
N TYR A 148 3.17 -9.34 -4.51
CA TYR A 148 2.28 -8.75 -3.50
C TYR A 148 1.04 -9.58 -3.17
N GLY A 149 0.78 -10.69 -3.89
CA GLY A 149 -0.44 -11.46 -3.72
C GLY A 149 -1.59 -10.88 -4.54
N ALA A 150 -2.84 -11.06 -4.09
CA ALA A 150 -4.00 -10.68 -4.87
C ALA A 150 -4.06 -9.15 -5.10
N LEU A 151 -4.41 -8.75 -6.33
CA LEU A 151 -4.49 -7.33 -6.72
C LEU A 151 -5.94 -6.91 -6.87
N TYR A 152 -6.29 -5.74 -6.32
CA TYR A 152 -7.52 -5.03 -6.66
C TYR A 152 -7.54 -4.78 -8.17
N THR A 153 -8.64 -5.06 -8.85
CA THR A 153 -8.89 -4.61 -10.22
C THR A 153 -10.34 -4.22 -10.45
N ASN A 154 -10.60 -3.36 -11.43
CA ASN A 154 -11.96 -3.01 -11.85
C ASN A 154 -12.41 -3.85 -13.04
N MET A 155 -13.73 -3.98 -13.21
CA MET A 155 -14.38 -4.52 -14.39
C MET A 155 -15.69 -3.78 -14.65
N TYR A 156 -16.24 -3.94 -15.84
CA TYR A 156 -17.67 -3.76 -16.07
C TYR A 156 -18.35 -5.11 -15.87
N TYR A 157 -19.53 -5.16 -15.27
CA TYR A 157 -20.28 -6.41 -15.15
C TYR A 157 -21.67 -6.30 -15.76
N ASP A 158 -21.98 -7.28 -16.61
CA ASP A 158 -23.32 -7.53 -17.13
C ASP A 158 -23.42 -9.04 -17.38
N ALA A 159 -24.49 -9.64 -16.86
CA ALA A 159 -24.69 -11.09 -16.91
C ALA A 159 -24.73 -11.64 -18.35
N ALA A 160 -25.03 -10.81 -19.36
CA ALA A 160 -25.01 -11.20 -20.77
C ALA A 160 -23.62 -11.63 -21.27
N TYR A 161 -22.54 -11.20 -20.59
CA TYR A 161 -21.15 -11.50 -20.95
C TYR A 161 -20.53 -12.60 -20.07
N TYR A 162 -21.30 -13.15 -19.13
CA TYR A 162 -20.85 -14.22 -18.25
C TYR A 162 -21.34 -15.58 -18.74
N ASN A 163 -20.41 -16.47 -19.04
CA ASN A 163 -20.69 -17.87 -19.35
C ASN A 163 -20.59 -18.71 -18.07
N SER A 164 -21.74 -19.02 -17.48
CA SER A 164 -21.85 -19.80 -16.24
C SER A 164 -21.42 -21.27 -16.38
N SER A 165 -21.42 -21.83 -17.60
CA SER A 165 -20.98 -23.21 -17.81
C SER A 165 -19.46 -23.37 -17.77
N ALA A 166 -18.74 -22.32 -18.17
CA ALA A 166 -17.27 -22.29 -18.23
C ALA A 166 -16.62 -21.44 -17.12
N ASN A 167 -17.45 -20.72 -16.35
CA ASN A 167 -17.05 -19.67 -15.40
C ASN A 167 -16.15 -18.61 -16.06
N THR A 168 -16.44 -18.23 -17.30
CA THR A 168 -15.67 -17.23 -18.06
C THR A 168 -16.47 -15.96 -18.30
N TYR A 169 -15.79 -14.83 -18.31
CA TYR A 169 -16.33 -13.51 -18.60
C TYR A 169 -15.51 -12.83 -19.69
N TYR A 170 -16.18 -12.16 -20.62
CA TYR A 170 -15.53 -11.34 -21.63
C TYR A 170 -16.44 -10.22 -22.08
N TYR A 171 -16.07 -8.98 -21.77
CA TYR A 171 -16.71 -7.78 -22.27
C TYR A 171 -15.77 -7.02 -23.21
N ASN A 172 -16.27 -6.66 -24.39
CA ASN A 172 -15.53 -5.94 -25.42
C ASN A 172 -16.11 -4.55 -25.74
N GLY A 173 -17.04 -4.07 -24.92
CA GLY A 173 -17.71 -2.80 -25.14
C GLY A 173 -16.99 -1.59 -24.54
N THR A 174 -17.68 -0.46 -24.50
CA THR A 174 -17.12 0.83 -24.12
C THR A 174 -17.63 1.39 -22.79
N ASN A 175 -18.60 0.73 -22.13
CA ASN A 175 -19.17 1.20 -20.86
C ASN A 175 -18.10 1.40 -19.78
N SER A 176 -18.33 2.32 -18.86
CA SER A 176 -17.45 2.52 -17.70
C SER A 176 -17.49 1.31 -16.78
N THR A 177 -16.43 1.07 -16.03
CA THR A 177 -16.40 0.05 -14.97
C THR A 177 -17.39 0.37 -13.86
N ASP A 178 -18.05 -0.64 -13.32
CA ASP A 178 -19.04 -0.54 -12.25
C ASP A 178 -18.82 -1.56 -11.12
N HIS A 179 -17.82 -2.45 -11.26
CA HIS A 179 -17.52 -3.48 -10.27
C HIS A 179 -16.03 -3.61 -9.99
N ALA A 180 -15.69 -3.98 -8.76
CA ALA A 180 -14.32 -4.20 -8.31
C ALA A 180 -14.15 -5.64 -7.83
N VAL A 181 -13.07 -6.28 -8.24
CA VAL A 181 -12.76 -7.70 -8.01
C VAL A 181 -11.26 -7.87 -7.75
N LEU A 182 -10.86 -9.10 -7.43
CA LEU A 182 -9.46 -9.43 -7.15
C LEU A 182 -8.86 -10.32 -8.23
N ILE A 183 -7.71 -9.92 -8.77
CA ILE A 183 -6.87 -10.83 -9.56
C ILE A 183 -6.09 -11.70 -8.58
N VAL A 184 -6.31 -13.01 -8.65
CA VAL A 184 -5.67 -14.00 -7.78
C VAL A 184 -4.74 -14.94 -8.55
N GLY A 185 -4.51 -14.68 -9.82
CA GLY A 185 -3.70 -15.54 -10.67
C GLY A 185 -4.04 -15.40 -12.15
N TRP A 186 -3.54 -16.33 -12.93
CA TRP A 186 -3.82 -16.41 -14.36
C TRP A 186 -3.69 -17.84 -14.91
N ASP A 187 -4.28 -18.04 -16.08
CA ASP A 187 -4.15 -19.23 -16.90
C ASP A 187 -4.02 -18.81 -18.37
N ASP A 188 -2.82 -18.90 -18.93
CA ASP A 188 -2.50 -18.56 -20.32
C ASP A 188 -3.16 -19.51 -21.32
N ASN A 189 -3.65 -20.67 -20.87
CA ASN A 189 -4.30 -21.68 -21.72
C ASN A 189 -5.83 -21.69 -21.58
N LYS A 190 -6.41 -20.87 -20.67
CA LYS A 190 -7.87 -20.80 -20.49
C LYS A 190 -8.53 -20.24 -21.75
N VAL A 191 -9.40 -21.04 -22.37
CA VAL A 191 -10.21 -20.58 -23.51
C VAL A 191 -11.42 -19.79 -23.00
N THR A 192 -11.60 -18.58 -23.53
CA THR A 192 -12.73 -17.69 -23.28
C THR A 192 -13.34 -17.24 -24.60
N ASP A 193 -14.53 -16.64 -24.57
CA ASP A 193 -15.14 -16.04 -25.77
C ASP A 193 -14.30 -14.89 -26.35
N GLY A 194 -13.42 -14.29 -25.55
CA GLY A 194 -12.46 -13.27 -25.98
C GLY A 194 -11.14 -13.80 -26.51
N GLY A 195 -10.92 -15.12 -26.51
CA GLY A 195 -9.66 -15.76 -26.91
C GLY A 195 -9.04 -16.60 -25.80
N THR A 196 -7.83 -17.09 -26.06
CA THR A 196 -7.06 -17.91 -25.11
C THR A 196 -6.25 -17.02 -24.17
N GLY A 197 -6.26 -17.35 -22.89
CA GLY A 197 -5.62 -16.59 -21.81
C GLY A 197 -6.63 -15.83 -20.96
N ALA A 198 -6.55 -16.01 -19.65
CA ALA A 198 -7.45 -15.36 -18.70
C ALA A 198 -6.78 -15.05 -17.35
N TRP A 199 -7.30 -14.01 -16.69
CA TRP A 199 -7.06 -13.75 -15.27
C TRP A 199 -7.98 -14.63 -14.43
N ILE A 200 -7.46 -15.17 -13.33
CA ILE A 200 -8.26 -15.85 -12.31
C ILE A 200 -8.75 -14.77 -11.34
N ILE A 201 -10.06 -14.69 -11.15
CA ILE A 201 -10.70 -13.60 -10.41
C ILE A 201 -11.44 -14.14 -9.20
N LYS A 202 -11.25 -13.51 -8.05
CA LYS A 202 -12.09 -13.66 -6.85
C LYS A 202 -13.12 -12.55 -6.81
N ASN A 203 -14.40 -12.92 -6.69
CA ASN A 203 -15.54 -12.02 -6.60
C ASN A 203 -15.99 -11.82 -5.14
N SER A 204 -16.95 -10.92 -4.94
CA SER A 204 -17.53 -10.53 -3.65
C SER A 204 -19.03 -10.88 -3.54
N TRP A 205 -19.48 -11.95 -4.20
CA TRP A 205 -20.88 -12.40 -4.22
C TRP A 205 -21.09 -13.76 -3.52
N GLY A 206 -20.20 -14.08 -2.58
CA GLY A 206 -20.24 -15.30 -1.78
C GLY A 206 -19.71 -16.54 -2.50
N THR A 207 -19.50 -17.60 -1.72
CA THR A 207 -18.97 -18.87 -2.19
C THR A 207 -19.96 -19.68 -3.05
N THR A 208 -21.25 -19.32 -3.05
CA THR A 208 -22.25 -20.01 -3.88
C THR A 208 -22.32 -19.48 -5.31
N TRP A 209 -21.64 -18.38 -5.62
CA TRP A 209 -21.61 -17.80 -6.96
C TRP A 209 -20.39 -18.31 -7.76
N GLY A 210 -20.57 -18.55 -9.06
CA GLY A 210 -19.49 -19.05 -9.93
C GLY A 210 -18.85 -20.34 -9.42
N GLU A 211 -17.52 -20.41 -9.48
CA GLU A 211 -16.75 -21.53 -8.96
C GLU A 211 -16.22 -21.20 -7.56
N ASN A 212 -17.04 -21.40 -6.52
CA ASN A 212 -16.70 -21.07 -5.13
C ASN A 212 -16.38 -19.58 -4.88
N GLY A 213 -17.05 -18.68 -5.61
CA GLY A 213 -16.79 -17.24 -5.63
C GLY A 213 -15.73 -16.79 -6.63
N TYR A 214 -15.26 -17.69 -7.51
CA TYR A 214 -14.23 -17.41 -8.50
C TYR A 214 -14.74 -17.59 -9.94
N PHE A 215 -14.09 -16.91 -10.87
CA PHE A 215 -14.32 -17.02 -12.31
C PHE A 215 -13.07 -16.55 -13.07
N PHE A 216 -13.14 -16.56 -14.39
CA PHE A 216 -12.04 -16.18 -15.28
C PHE A 216 -12.45 -14.99 -16.14
N ILE A 217 -11.64 -13.93 -16.19
CA ILE A 217 -11.83 -12.82 -17.14
C ILE A 217 -10.81 -12.96 -18.26
N SER A 218 -11.27 -12.89 -19.52
CA SER A 218 -10.40 -12.90 -20.69
C SER A 218 -9.32 -11.81 -20.62
N TYR A 219 -8.11 -12.11 -21.06
CA TYR A 219 -7.08 -11.07 -21.23
C TYR A 219 -7.45 -9.96 -22.21
N ASN A 220 -8.36 -10.25 -23.14
CA ASN A 220 -8.81 -9.30 -24.14
C ASN A 220 -10.03 -8.48 -23.69
N ASP A 221 -10.50 -8.65 -22.46
CA ASP A 221 -11.56 -7.82 -21.88
C ASP A 221 -11.13 -6.34 -21.85
N THR A 222 -12.02 -5.44 -22.27
CA THR A 222 -11.69 -4.02 -22.46
C THR A 222 -11.69 -3.20 -21.17
N LYS A 223 -12.09 -3.79 -20.04
CA LYS A 223 -12.35 -3.09 -18.77
C LYS A 223 -11.54 -3.61 -17.60
N VAL A 224 -11.17 -4.89 -17.61
CA VAL A 224 -10.20 -5.44 -16.67
C VAL A 224 -8.89 -4.64 -16.74
N LEU A 225 -8.20 -4.52 -15.61
CA LEU A 225 -6.94 -3.79 -15.47
C LEU A 225 -6.99 -2.26 -15.57
N THR A 226 -8.15 -1.66 -15.83
CA THR A 226 -8.28 -0.18 -15.91
C THR A 226 -7.89 0.54 -14.61
N THR A 227 -7.89 -0.15 -13.47
CA THR A 227 -7.28 0.30 -12.22
C THR A 227 -6.78 -0.93 -11.48
N ASN A 228 -5.47 -1.04 -11.26
CA ASN A 228 -4.86 -2.13 -10.51
C ASN A 228 -4.18 -1.60 -9.26
N ALA A 229 -4.41 -2.19 -8.10
CA ALA A 229 -3.78 -1.70 -6.89
C ALA A 229 -3.48 -2.79 -5.86
N CYS A 230 -2.57 -2.48 -4.94
CA CYS A 230 -2.32 -3.27 -3.74
C CYS A 230 -1.90 -2.39 -2.55
N PHE A 231 -1.85 -3.02 -1.38
CA PHE A 231 -1.50 -2.40 -0.09
C PHE A 231 -0.33 -3.16 0.53
N PRO A 232 0.91 -2.98 0.02
CA PRO A 232 2.01 -3.90 0.28
C PRO A 232 2.77 -3.55 1.57
N SER A 233 2.06 -3.42 2.69
CA SER A 233 2.68 -3.23 3.99
C SER A 233 1.80 -3.78 5.12
N ARG A 234 2.46 -4.09 6.23
CA ARG A 234 1.82 -4.35 7.51
C ARG A 234 2.79 -3.97 8.62
N TYR A 235 2.37 -3.04 9.46
CA TYR A 235 3.03 -2.72 10.71
C TYR A 235 2.11 -3.12 11.86
N ASN A 236 2.65 -3.54 12.99
CA ASN A 236 1.82 -3.77 14.17
C ASN A 236 1.18 -2.46 14.62
N TYR A 237 -0.06 -2.54 15.11
CA TYR A 237 -0.70 -1.37 15.68
C TYR A 237 0.11 -0.89 16.89
N ASN A 238 0.50 0.39 16.86
CA ASN A 238 1.19 1.06 17.95
C ASN A 238 0.36 2.25 18.40
N ALA A 239 -0.20 2.14 19.61
CA ALA A 239 -1.00 3.18 20.25
C ALA A 239 -0.21 4.45 20.60
N TYR A 240 1.12 4.36 20.65
CA TYR A 240 2.00 5.49 20.91
C TYR A 240 2.45 6.20 19.64
N GLU A 241 2.33 5.57 18.47
CA GLU A 241 2.76 6.18 17.22
C GLU A 241 1.72 7.19 16.74
N ASN A 242 2.12 8.45 16.67
CA ASN A 242 1.32 9.57 16.20
C ASN A 242 1.60 9.83 14.71
N VAL A 243 0.60 10.35 13.99
CA VAL A 243 0.71 10.73 12.58
C VAL A 243 0.37 12.20 12.45
N TYR A 244 1.32 13.00 11.98
CA TYR A 244 1.02 14.38 11.57
C TYR A 244 0.70 14.38 10.09
N SER A 245 -0.49 14.87 9.75
CA SER A 245 -0.95 15.05 8.37
C SER A 245 -2.07 16.08 8.29
N TYR A 246 -2.22 16.70 7.13
CA TYR A 246 -3.33 17.60 6.78
C TYR A 246 -4.11 17.10 5.54
N ASP A 247 -3.84 15.87 5.09
CA ASP A 247 -4.46 15.26 3.92
C ASP A 247 -5.29 14.02 4.34
N GLU A 248 -6.48 14.25 4.92
CA GLU A 248 -7.33 13.18 5.47
C GLU A 248 -7.88 12.25 4.39
N LEU A 249 -8.22 12.79 3.22
CA LEU A 249 -8.70 12.12 2.02
C LEU A 249 -7.57 11.83 1.01
N GLY A 250 -6.34 12.28 1.29
CA GLY A 250 -5.14 11.98 0.54
C GLY A 250 -5.14 12.55 -0.88
N TRP A 251 -4.62 11.79 -1.85
CA TRP A 251 -4.35 12.32 -3.19
C TRP A 251 -5.59 12.48 -4.08
N ILE A 252 -6.05 13.74 -4.20
CA ILE A 252 -7.15 14.17 -5.07
C ILE A 252 -6.65 14.75 -6.39
N SER A 253 -5.63 15.59 -6.35
CA SER A 253 -5.10 16.31 -7.52
C SER A 253 -3.61 16.58 -7.37
N SER A 254 -3.02 17.36 -8.27
CA SER A 254 -1.58 17.67 -8.24
C SER A 254 -1.29 19.11 -8.62
N ILE A 255 -0.28 19.72 -7.99
CA ILE A 255 0.27 21.03 -8.39
C ILE A 255 1.33 20.79 -9.46
N GLY A 256 1.23 21.55 -10.55
CA GLY A 256 2.19 21.51 -11.65
C GLY A 256 2.96 22.80 -11.88
N TYR A 257 4.09 22.62 -12.54
CA TYR A 257 5.01 23.66 -12.99
C TYR A 257 5.46 23.33 -14.42
N THR A 258 6.26 24.21 -15.05
CA THR A 258 6.90 23.90 -16.34
C THR A 258 8.14 22.99 -16.18
N SER A 259 8.20 22.24 -15.08
CA SER A 259 9.36 21.50 -14.59
C SER A 259 8.89 20.16 -14.02
N GLU A 260 9.68 19.12 -14.26
CA GLU A 260 9.54 17.80 -13.65
C GLU A 260 10.02 17.77 -12.19
N THR A 261 10.58 18.88 -11.71
CA THR A 261 10.99 19.04 -10.31
C THR A 261 10.19 20.15 -9.64
N ALA A 262 9.65 19.85 -8.45
CA ALA A 262 9.08 20.84 -7.56
C ALA A 262 9.26 20.44 -6.09
N TYR A 263 8.92 21.38 -5.22
CA TYR A 263 9.11 21.28 -3.78
C TYR A 263 7.81 21.61 -3.07
N GLY A 264 7.40 20.73 -2.16
CA GLY A 264 6.39 21.01 -1.14
C GLY A 264 7.06 21.37 0.19
N LEU A 265 6.40 22.19 0.99
CA LEU A 265 6.80 22.53 2.35
C LEU A 265 5.56 22.54 3.22
N ILE A 266 5.59 21.75 4.29
CA ILE A 266 4.51 21.63 5.26
C ILE A 266 5.06 21.96 6.65
N LYS A 267 4.31 22.72 7.45
CA LYS A 267 4.62 23.05 8.85
C LYS A 267 3.73 22.23 9.76
N PHE A 268 4.33 21.58 10.76
CA PHE A 268 3.61 20.98 11.88
C PHE A 268 4.03 21.61 13.20
N VAL A 269 3.24 21.39 14.25
CA VAL A 269 3.58 21.76 15.63
C VAL A 269 3.62 20.48 16.44
N ALA A 270 4.75 20.19 17.07
CA ALA A 270 4.90 18.97 17.87
C ALA A 270 3.94 18.98 19.07
N SER A 271 3.09 17.95 19.21
CA SER A 271 2.15 17.81 20.32
C SER A 271 2.83 17.37 21.62
N GLY A 272 4.02 16.75 21.51
CA GLY A 272 4.81 16.22 22.62
C GLY A 272 6.31 16.21 22.33
N ASN A 273 7.09 15.77 23.32
CA ASN A 273 8.49 15.44 23.10
C ASN A 273 8.56 14.08 22.40
N GLU A 274 8.92 14.08 21.13
CA GLU A 274 8.73 12.95 20.23
C GLU A 274 9.96 12.74 19.35
N GLN A 275 10.02 11.58 18.71
CA GLN A 275 11.00 11.25 17.69
C GLN A 275 10.27 10.95 16.39
N ILE A 276 10.62 11.66 15.32
CA ILE A 276 10.18 11.33 13.95
C ILE A 276 10.94 10.09 13.51
N THR A 277 10.20 9.05 13.13
CA THR A 277 10.76 7.75 12.72
C THR A 277 10.55 7.46 11.25
N LYS A 278 9.45 7.95 10.67
CA LYS A 278 9.12 7.72 9.26
C LYS A 278 8.52 8.97 8.64
N ILE A 279 8.54 9.01 7.32
CA ILE A 279 7.90 10.03 6.50
C ILE A 279 7.25 9.36 5.29
N GLY A 280 6.10 9.86 4.86
CA GLY A 280 5.42 9.32 3.69
C GLY A 280 4.75 10.37 2.83
N SER A 281 4.56 10.03 1.56
CA SER A 281 3.90 10.88 0.58
C SER A 281 3.33 10.09 -0.59
N TYR A 282 2.34 10.68 -1.25
CA TYR A 282 1.84 10.17 -2.53
C TYR A 282 2.84 10.43 -3.67
N ILE A 283 2.82 9.51 -4.63
CA ILE A 283 3.63 9.51 -5.84
C ILE A 283 2.69 9.48 -7.03
N ASN A 284 2.79 10.50 -7.89
CA ASN A 284 1.83 10.73 -8.98
C ASN A 284 2.18 9.93 -10.26
N THR A 285 3.46 9.67 -10.47
CA THR A 285 3.99 9.01 -11.67
C THR A 285 5.08 7.99 -11.32
N ALA A 286 5.20 6.96 -12.14
CA ALA A 286 6.22 5.93 -11.99
C ALA A 286 7.65 6.48 -12.16
N GLY A 287 8.60 5.92 -11.43
CA GLY A 287 10.02 6.32 -11.47
C GLY A 287 10.30 7.65 -10.76
N THR A 288 9.35 8.17 -9.99
CA THR A 288 9.54 9.40 -9.21
C THR A 288 10.64 9.18 -8.17
N THR A 289 11.52 10.17 -8.00
CA THR A 289 12.44 10.23 -6.86
C THR A 289 11.96 11.30 -5.90
N VAL A 290 11.93 10.99 -4.60
CA VAL A 290 11.63 11.95 -3.53
C VAL A 290 12.81 12.13 -2.58
N GLU A 291 12.96 13.35 -2.08
CA GLU A 291 13.91 13.72 -1.05
C GLU A 291 13.18 14.54 0.02
N PHE A 292 13.57 14.37 1.28
CA PHE A 292 12.98 15.06 2.42
C PHE A 292 14.06 15.72 3.28
N GLU A 293 13.79 16.95 3.72
CA GLU A 293 14.60 17.69 4.68
C GLU A 293 13.68 18.24 5.78
N ILE A 294 14.04 18.03 7.04
CA ILE A 294 13.27 18.51 8.20
C ILE A 294 14.01 19.64 8.88
N TYR A 295 13.34 20.76 9.11
CA TYR A 295 13.89 21.98 9.72
C TYR A 295 13.09 22.39 10.95
N ASP A 296 13.72 23.06 11.91
CA ASP A 296 13.02 23.64 13.08
C ASP A 296 12.49 25.07 12.82
N THR A 297 13.01 25.78 11.81
CA THR A 297 12.75 27.21 11.63
C THR A 297 12.48 27.57 10.17
N LYS A 298 11.46 28.41 9.97
CA LYS A 298 11.19 29.12 8.72
C LYS A 298 11.05 30.62 8.99
N ASN A 299 11.88 31.45 8.35
CA ASN A 299 11.76 32.90 8.37
C ASN A 299 11.64 33.45 6.93
N GLY A 300 10.43 33.91 6.57
CA GLY A 300 10.12 34.28 5.20
C GLY A 300 10.34 33.09 4.25
N ASN A 301 11.30 33.22 3.34
CA ASN A 301 11.68 32.16 2.41
C ASN A 301 12.83 31.26 2.90
N THR A 302 13.45 31.58 4.03
CA THR A 302 14.65 30.89 4.52
C THR A 302 14.25 29.77 5.48
N LEU A 303 14.79 28.58 5.27
CA LEU A 303 14.74 27.45 6.20
C LEU A 303 16.10 27.33 6.91
N SER A 304 16.08 27.08 8.22
CA SER A 304 17.27 26.89 9.04
C SER A 304 17.03 25.87 10.14
N GLY A 305 18.10 25.44 10.81
CA GLY A 305 18.03 24.39 11.86
C GLY A 305 17.63 23.04 11.28
N LEU A 306 18.42 22.55 10.31
CA LEU A 306 18.23 21.24 9.71
C LEU A 306 18.36 20.16 10.79
N LEU A 307 17.29 19.39 10.98
CA LEU A 307 17.17 18.32 11.97
C LEU A 307 17.49 16.94 11.38
N GLY A 308 17.14 16.71 10.11
CA GLY A 308 17.44 15.45 9.43
C GLY A 308 17.05 15.45 7.96
N THR A 309 17.55 14.44 7.24
CA THR A 309 17.37 14.31 5.78
C THR A 309 17.15 12.87 5.36
N LEU A 310 16.45 12.72 4.24
CA LEU A 310 16.29 11.47 3.52
C LEU A 310 16.43 11.79 2.02
N THR A 311 17.33 11.12 1.31
CA THR A 311 17.62 11.44 -0.10
C THR A 311 17.47 10.23 -1.00
N ASN A 312 17.25 10.48 -2.30
CA ASN A 312 17.24 9.46 -3.36
C ASN A 312 16.26 8.30 -3.13
N GLN A 313 15.05 8.59 -2.64
CA GLN A 313 14.02 7.58 -2.48
C GLN A 313 13.31 7.37 -3.82
N VAL A 314 13.65 6.29 -4.52
CA VAL A 314 13.10 5.95 -5.84
C VAL A 314 11.80 5.16 -5.70
N CYS A 315 10.77 5.59 -6.40
CA CYS A 315 9.42 5.03 -6.36
C CYS A 315 9.05 4.47 -7.73
N ASP A 316 9.05 3.14 -7.86
CA ASP A 316 8.81 2.46 -9.15
C ASP A 316 7.41 2.71 -9.70
N PHE A 317 6.42 2.82 -8.83
CA PHE A 317 5.01 2.93 -9.17
C PHE A 317 4.35 4.14 -8.49
N PRO A 318 3.29 4.72 -9.08
CA PRO A 318 2.40 5.62 -8.37
C PRO A 318 1.75 4.96 -7.15
N GLY A 319 1.32 5.76 -6.18
CA GLY A 319 0.73 5.26 -4.93
C GLY A 319 1.13 6.12 -3.74
N TYR A 320 1.23 5.54 -2.56
CA TYR A 320 1.73 6.19 -1.35
C TYR A 320 2.87 5.38 -0.76
N TYR A 321 4.01 6.01 -0.49
CA TYR A 321 5.18 5.36 0.07
C TYR A 321 5.45 5.87 1.48
N THR A 322 5.80 4.97 2.38
CA THR A 322 6.40 5.30 3.67
C THR A 322 7.88 4.95 3.66
N PHE A 323 8.71 5.83 4.22
CA PHE A 323 10.16 5.67 4.32
C PHE A 323 10.61 5.84 5.76
N ASP A 324 11.45 4.91 6.23
CA ASP A 324 12.08 5.00 7.54
C ASP A 324 13.26 5.98 7.50
N PHE A 325 13.39 6.80 8.56
CA PHE A 325 14.63 7.53 8.80
C PHE A 325 15.70 6.58 9.35
N PRO A 326 16.96 6.68 8.87
CA PRO A 326 18.05 5.85 9.39
C PRO A 326 18.30 6.07 10.89
N GLN A 327 18.00 7.26 11.40
CA GLN A 327 18.07 7.63 12.80
C GLN A 327 16.84 8.48 13.16
N PRO A 328 16.19 8.25 14.31
CA PRO A 328 15.07 9.07 14.75
C PRO A 328 15.46 10.53 14.94
N ILE A 329 14.56 11.45 14.57
CA ILE A 329 14.79 12.90 14.66
C ILE A 329 13.98 13.45 15.83
N LEU A 330 14.66 14.03 16.82
CA LEU A 330 14.02 14.57 18.02
C LEU A 330 13.31 15.89 17.75
N ILE A 331 12.07 15.99 18.22
CA ILE A 331 11.27 17.22 18.23
C ILE A 331 10.72 17.46 19.65
N ASN A 332 10.64 18.73 20.05
CA ASN A 332 10.20 19.11 21.38
C ASN A 332 8.76 19.64 21.34
N ALA A 333 7.99 19.34 22.38
CA ALA A 333 6.60 19.76 22.51
C ALA A 333 6.45 21.28 22.29
N GLY A 334 5.47 21.67 21.48
CA GLY A 334 5.13 23.06 21.18
C GLY A 334 6.03 23.72 20.15
N ASN A 335 7.10 23.08 19.68
CA ASN A 335 7.94 23.63 18.62
C ASN A 335 7.31 23.39 17.24
N ASP A 336 7.43 24.39 16.39
CA ASP A 336 7.25 24.22 14.95
C ASP A 336 8.34 23.31 14.38
N PHE A 337 7.99 22.53 13.37
CA PHE A 337 8.93 21.90 12.48
C PHE A 337 8.39 21.89 11.05
N TYR A 338 9.29 21.88 10.09
CA TYR A 338 8.98 22.07 8.68
C TYR A 338 9.56 20.92 7.86
N ILE A 339 8.72 20.28 7.06
CA ILE A 339 9.12 19.21 6.16
C ILE A 339 9.15 19.77 4.75
N LYS A 340 10.35 19.87 4.19
CA LYS A 340 10.58 20.17 2.78
C LYS A 340 10.67 18.85 2.02
N ALA A 341 9.77 18.64 1.07
CA ALA A 341 9.76 17.48 0.19
C ALA A 341 10.08 17.93 -1.25
N LYS A 342 11.11 17.36 -1.86
CA LYS A 342 11.45 17.56 -3.28
C LYS A 342 10.99 16.34 -4.05
N TYR A 343 10.28 16.58 -5.15
CA TYR A 343 9.79 15.56 -6.06
C TYR A 343 10.47 15.75 -7.40
N ILE A 344 10.97 14.67 -7.97
CA ILE A 344 11.53 14.60 -9.31
C ILE A 344 10.70 13.56 -10.06
N THR A 345 9.88 14.01 -10.99
CA THR A 345 8.86 13.20 -11.69
C THR A 345 9.17 13.12 -13.19
N PRO A 346 9.96 12.13 -13.64
CA PRO A 346 10.34 12.00 -15.04
C PRO A 346 9.13 12.08 -15.98
N GLY A 347 9.23 12.93 -17.01
CA GLY A 347 8.20 13.18 -18.04
C GLY A 347 6.83 13.63 -17.54
N TYR A 348 6.71 14.07 -16.28
CA TYR A 348 5.44 14.51 -15.69
C TYR A 348 5.59 15.86 -14.99
N ASN A 349 4.77 16.83 -15.38
CA ASN A 349 4.91 18.23 -14.95
C ASN A 349 3.99 18.61 -13.77
N TYR A 350 3.35 17.62 -13.11
CA TYR A 350 2.50 17.83 -11.93
C TYR A 350 3.05 17.10 -10.68
N PRO A 351 4.27 17.43 -10.22
CA PRO A 351 5.00 16.66 -9.23
C PRO A 351 4.34 16.55 -7.85
N LEU A 352 3.64 17.59 -7.38
CA LEU A 352 3.21 17.64 -5.97
C LEU A 352 1.80 17.06 -5.81
N PRO A 353 1.61 15.95 -5.08
CA PRO A 353 0.27 15.46 -4.72
C PRO A 353 -0.41 16.43 -3.75
N ILE A 354 -1.71 16.64 -3.95
CA ILE A 354 -2.52 17.47 -3.06
C ILE A 354 -3.89 16.86 -2.77
N GLU A 355 -4.38 17.23 -1.59
CA GLU A 355 -5.77 17.16 -1.18
C GLU A 355 -6.47 18.48 -1.53
N ARG A 356 -7.71 18.41 -2.00
CA ARG A 356 -8.56 19.59 -2.24
C ARG A 356 -10.01 19.18 -2.40
N PHE A 357 -10.90 20.17 -2.28
CA PHE A 357 -12.29 20.01 -2.71
C PHE A 357 -12.39 19.48 -4.14
N SER A 358 -13.26 18.49 -4.32
CA SER A 358 -13.69 17.92 -5.58
C SER A 358 -15.18 17.65 -5.49
N THR A 359 -15.96 18.32 -6.34
CA THR A 359 -17.41 18.15 -6.45
C THR A 359 -17.80 16.68 -6.49
N ASP A 360 -18.79 16.30 -5.68
CA ASP A 360 -19.36 14.95 -5.54
C ASP A 360 -18.36 13.85 -5.16
N TYR A 361 -17.19 14.22 -4.62
CA TYR A 361 -16.14 13.26 -4.30
C TYR A 361 -15.47 13.53 -2.96
N ALA A 362 -14.91 14.72 -2.77
CA ALA A 362 -14.07 15.05 -1.61
C ALA A 362 -14.36 16.46 -1.10
N ASP A 363 -14.58 16.57 0.20
CA ASP A 363 -14.78 17.84 0.91
C ASP A 363 -13.88 17.90 2.15
N PRO A 364 -12.55 18.02 1.95
CA PRO A 364 -11.59 18.05 3.05
C PRO A 364 -11.61 19.39 3.79
N THR A 365 -11.19 19.38 5.05
CA THR A 365 -10.80 20.61 5.73
C THR A 365 -9.46 21.08 5.18
N ILE A 366 -9.36 22.35 4.78
CA ILE A 366 -8.11 22.92 4.24
C ILE A 366 -7.50 23.90 5.24
N GLU A 367 -6.28 23.63 5.68
CA GLU A 367 -5.60 24.38 6.73
C GLU A 367 -5.06 25.73 6.27
N ILE A 368 -4.81 26.61 7.23
CA ILE A 368 -4.32 27.98 6.98
C ILE A 368 -2.88 28.08 7.48
N GLY A 369 -1.99 28.61 6.64
CA GLY A 369 -0.64 29.00 7.06
C GLY A 369 0.31 27.85 7.36
N VAL A 370 0.03 26.64 6.85
CA VAL A 370 0.85 25.44 7.06
C VAL A 370 1.45 24.85 5.78
N CYS A 371 0.95 25.23 4.60
CA CYS A 371 1.34 24.63 3.33
C CYS A 371 1.94 25.65 2.35
N TRP A 372 3.06 25.26 1.71
CA TRP A 372 3.68 26.04 0.63
C TRP A 372 4.22 25.16 -0.49
N ALA A 373 4.26 25.67 -1.72
CA ALA A 373 4.91 25.02 -2.85
C ALA A 373 5.93 25.93 -3.56
N SER A 374 6.89 25.32 -4.23
CA SER A 374 7.95 26.00 -4.98
C SER A 374 8.42 25.20 -6.18
N SER A 375 8.76 25.87 -7.29
CA SER A 375 9.48 25.23 -8.41
C SER A 375 10.99 25.17 -8.19
N THR A 376 11.54 26.00 -7.29
CA THR A 376 12.99 26.15 -7.09
C THR A 376 13.47 25.63 -5.74
N GLY A 377 12.56 25.50 -4.78
CA GLY A 377 12.89 25.16 -3.39
C GLY A 377 13.46 26.34 -2.60
N ALA A 378 13.46 27.55 -3.16
CA ALA A 378 13.99 28.77 -2.56
C ALA A 378 12.93 29.86 -2.35
N SER A 379 11.85 29.85 -3.14
CA SER A 379 10.76 30.84 -3.04
C SER A 379 9.43 30.12 -2.83
N TRP A 380 8.77 30.40 -1.71
CA TRP A 380 7.62 29.62 -1.25
C TRP A 380 6.31 30.37 -1.51
N THR A 381 5.40 29.71 -2.23
CA THR A 381 4.04 30.19 -2.45
C THR A 381 3.11 29.54 -1.44
N ALA A 382 2.36 30.33 -0.67
CA ALA A 382 1.41 29.81 0.30
C ALA A 382 0.16 29.19 -0.36
N TYR A 383 -0.36 28.16 0.30
CA TYR A 383 -1.61 27.46 0.01
C TYR A 383 -2.39 27.32 1.32
N GLY A 384 -3.71 27.30 1.20
CA GLY A 384 -4.62 27.23 2.34
C GLY A 384 -6.00 27.79 2.00
N SER A 385 -6.97 27.60 2.89
CA SER A 385 -8.35 28.07 2.69
C SER A 385 -8.47 29.61 2.68
N ASP A 386 -7.46 30.32 3.18
CA ASP A 386 -7.34 31.78 3.14
C ASP A 386 -6.68 32.32 1.86
N VAL A 387 -6.18 31.43 0.98
CA VAL A 387 -5.48 31.83 -0.26
C VAL A 387 -6.35 31.50 -1.48
N VAL A 388 -7.00 32.53 -2.01
CA VAL A 388 -7.94 32.42 -3.15
C VAL A 388 -7.32 31.67 -4.34
N GLY A 389 -7.98 30.61 -4.77
CA GLY A 389 -7.58 29.75 -5.89
C GLY A 389 -6.43 28.78 -5.55
N LYS A 390 -6.06 28.67 -4.27
CA LYS A 390 -4.98 27.84 -3.72
C LYS A 390 -5.40 27.04 -2.48
N GLU A 391 -6.70 26.77 -2.37
CA GLU A 391 -7.30 25.96 -1.31
C GLU A 391 -6.92 24.49 -1.53
N ARG A 392 -5.90 24.00 -0.84
CA ARG A 392 -5.38 22.63 -0.90
C ARG A 392 -4.28 22.38 0.15
N ASP A 393 -4.14 21.12 0.52
CA ASP A 393 -3.06 20.64 1.39
C ASP A 393 -2.15 19.67 0.67
N LEU A 394 -0.88 19.66 1.06
CA LEU A 394 0.10 18.73 0.50
C LEU A 394 -0.08 17.35 1.13
N CYS A 395 -0.02 16.30 0.31
CA CYS A 395 -0.15 14.94 0.82
C CYS A 395 1.17 14.40 1.39
N ILE A 396 1.62 14.98 2.52
CA ILE A 396 2.85 14.60 3.23
C ILE A 396 2.48 14.26 4.66
N LYS A 397 2.87 13.06 5.12
CA LYS A 397 2.68 12.63 6.50
C LYS A 397 4.01 12.32 7.16
N THR A 398 4.08 12.49 8.48
CA THR A 398 5.22 12.05 9.28
C THR A 398 4.76 11.27 10.49
N TYR A 399 5.57 10.30 10.91
CA TYR A 399 5.21 9.33 11.95
C TYR A 399 6.15 9.50 13.12
N THR A 400 5.59 9.69 14.31
CA THR A 400 6.36 9.99 15.51
C THR A 400 6.01 9.06 16.64
N ILE A 401 6.92 8.94 17.60
CA ILE A 401 6.75 8.18 18.84
C ILE A 401 7.22 9.04 20.02
N PRO A 402 6.73 8.83 21.25
CA PRO A 402 7.22 9.57 22.40
C PRO A 402 8.72 9.35 22.62
N SER A 403 9.46 10.42 22.95
CA SER A 403 10.91 10.36 23.15
C SER A 403 11.35 9.43 24.29
N SER A 404 10.46 9.16 25.24
CA SER A 404 10.69 8.22 26.34
C SER A 404 10.63 6.75 25.92
N VAL A 405 10.12 6.46 24.73
CA VAL A 405 10.06 5.12 24.14
C VAL A 405 11.17 5.05 23.10
N LYS A 406 12.08 4.07 23.19
CA LYS A 406 13.10 3.93 22.14
C LYS A 406 12.44 3.38 20.88
N ALA A 407 12.83 3.87 19.70
CA ALA A 407 12.35 3.34 18.43
C ALA A 407 12.63 1.83 18.27
N ASP A 408 13.72 1.32 18.84
CA ASP A 408 14.05 -0.11 18.83
C ASP A 408 13.18 -0.93 19.81
N GLU A 409 12.56 -0.31 20.81
CA GLU A 409 11.58 -0.94 21.72
C GLU A 409 10.19 -1.04 21.07
N LEU A 410 10.01 -0.52 19.84
CA LEU A 410 8.77 -0.54 19.05
C LEU A 410 8.85 -1.39 17.78
N LYS A 411 10.04 -1.92 17.48
CA LYS A 411 10.13 -3.08 16.59
C LYS A 411 9.37 -4.21 17.28
N SER A 412 8.87 -5.19 16.52
CA SER A 412 8.41 -6.41 17.18
C SER A 412 9.48 -6.80 18.19
N ASP A 413 9.06 -7.28 19.37
CA ASP A 413 9.98 -7.87 20.34
C ASP A 413 10.96 -8.90 19.72
N ASP A 414 10.63 -9.33 18.50
CA ASP A 414 11.49 -10.06 17.61
C ASP A 414 12.51 -9.16 16.89
N GLU A 415 13.78 -9.22 17.30
CA GLU A 415 14.90 -8.60 16.60
C GLU A 415 15.50 -9.61 15.61
N ILE A 416 15.49 -9.27 14.31
CA ILE A 416 16.09 -10.11 13.26
C ILE A 416 17.25 -9.35 12.64
N LYS A 417 18.46 -9.90 12.78
CA LYS A 417 19.70 -9.35 12.23
C LYS A 417 20.28 -10.30 11.20
N PHE A 418 20.59 -9.73 10.03
CA PHE A 418 21.28 -10.44 8.96
C PHE A 418 22.68 -9.87 8.76
N ARG A 419 23.66 -10.76 8.62
CA ARG A 419 25.01 -10.37 8.24
C ARG A 419 25.54 -11.31 7.17
N TYR A 420 25.81 -10.75 5.99
CA TYR A 420 26.56 -11.48 4.97
C TYR A 420 28.07 -11.37 5.24
N SER A 421 28.75 -12.50 5.23
CA SER A 421 30.21 -12.60 5.28
C SER A 421 30.75 -13.00 3.93
N ALA A 422 31.15 -12.03 3.09
CA ALA A 422 31.75 -12.28 1.78
C ALA A 422 33.00 -13.18 1.86
N ARG A 423 33.77 -13.09 2.96
CA ARG A 423 34.96 -13.93 3.18
C ARG A 423 34.62 -15.40 3.43
N LYS A 424 33.47 -15.70 4.05
CA LYS A 424 33.04 -17.06 4.39
C LYS A 424 31.96 -17.61 3.45
N ASN A 425 31.44 -16.79 2.53
CA ASN A 425 30.25 -17.06 1.74
C ASN A 425 29.08 -17.61 2.59
N THR A 426 28.79 -16.87 3.67
CA THR A 426 27.81 -17.28 4.69
C THR A 426 26.89 -16.12 5.02
N VAL A 427 25.60 -16.40 5.16
CA VAL A 427 24.62 -15.50 5.77
C VAL A 427 24.46 -15.92 7.22
N GLU A 428 24.85 -15.04 8.14
CA GLU A 428 24.57 -15.18 9.57
C GLU A 428 23.20 -14.57 9.84
N ILE A 429 22.32 -15.36 10.46
CA ILE A 429 20.96 -15.00 10.84
C ILE A 429 20.90 -15.04 12.36
N ASN A 430 20.76 -13.88 12.98
CA ASN A 430 20.50 -13.77 14.41
C ASN A 430 19.03 -13.37 14.58
N VAL A 431 18.27 -14.19 15.29
CA VAL A 431 16.87 -13.95 15.60
C VAL A 431 16.75 -13.94 17.11
N ILE A 432 16.26 -12.86 17.68
CA ILE A 432 15.76 -12.78 19.04
C ILE A 432 14.24 -12.62 18.90
N SER A 433 13.44 -13.28 19.72
CA SER A 433 11.97 -13.25 19.66
C SER A 433 11.37 -13.39 21.06
N THR A 434 10.25 -12.71 21.33
CA THR A 434 9.48 -12.99 22.58
C THR A 434 8.64 -14.25 22.52
N ASN A 435 8.48 -14.84 21.34
CA ASN A 435 7.76 -16.10 21.15
C ASN A 435 8.75 -17.20 20.75
N SER A 436 8.44 -18.46 21.08
CA SER A 436 9.30 -19.57 20.67
C SER A 436 9.40 -19.61 19.15
N ILE A 437 10.62 -19.62 18.64
CA ILE A 437 10.88 -19.74 17.21
C ILE A 437 10.77 -21.22 16.83
N ASN A 438 9.83 -21.51 15.93
CA ASN A 438 9.53 -22.85 15.44
C ASN A 438 10.32 -23.19 14.18
N GLU A 439 10.57 -22.21 13.31
CA GLU A 439 11.22 -22.45 12.02
C GLU A 439 11.93 -21.21 11.47
N ILE A 440 13.07 -21.44 10.82
CA ILE A 440 13.71 -20.50 9.90
C ILE A 440 13.78 -21.14 8.52
N MET A 441 13.27 -20.45 7.50
CA MET A 441 13.25 -20.88 6.11
C MET A 441 13.78 -19.77 5.21
N LEU A 442 14.58 -20.13 4.21
CA LEU A 442 14.98 -19.22 3.13
C LEU A 442 14.43 -19.75 1.82
N THR A 443 13.81 -18.87 1.05
CA THR A 443 13.38 -19.12 -0.33
C THR A 443 14.05 -18.14 -1.28
N ASP A 444 14.44 -18.60 -2.47
CA ASP A 444 14.78 -17.68 -3.55
C ASP A 444 13.51 -17.01 -4.13
N LEU A 445 13.69 -16.07 -5.07
CA LEU A 445 12.57 -15.35 -5.69
C LEU A 445 11.64 -16.21 -6.56
N THR A 446 12.02 -17.45 -6.86
CA THR A 446 11.13 -18.41 -7.55
C THR A 446 10.24 -19.18 -6.57
N GLY A 447 10.42 -18.95 -5.25
CA GLY A 447 9.74 -19.68 -4.20
C GLY A 447 10.41 -21.01 -3.83
N LYS A 448 11.56 -21.35 -4.42
CA LYS A 448 12.29 -22.56 -4.08
C LYS A 448 12.95 -22.40 -2.72
N ILE A 449 12.70 -23.37 -1.83
CA ILE A 449 13.34 -23.45 -0.51
C ILE A 449 14.81 -23.81 -0.69
N VAL A 450 15.70 -22.90 -0.28
CA VAL A 450 17.15 -23.08 -0.32
C VAL A 450 17.74 -23.44 1.05
N TYR A 451 17.01 -23.12 2.13
CA TYR A 451 17.35 -23.54 3.49
C TYR A 451 16.08 -23.64 4.32
N LYS A 452 16.00 -24.62 5.22
CA LYS A 452 14.92 -24.76 6.20
C LYS A 452 15.44 -25.48 7.43
N LYS A 453 15.14 -24.95 8.60
CA LYS A 453 15.45 -25.57 9.89
C LYS A 453 14.31 -25.33 10.86
N SER A 454 13.81 -26.41 11.45
CA SER A 454 12.75 -26.38 12.46
C SER A 454 13.34 -26.63 13.84
N TYR A 455 12.72 -26.07 14.86
CA TYR A 455 13.15 -26.13 16.26
C TYR A 455 12.02 -26.74 17.09
N ASN A 456 12.37 -27.68 17.97
CA ASN A 456 11.42 -28.45 18.78
C ASN A 456 11.38 -27.99 20.25
N GLN A 457 12.04 -26.87 20.58
CA GLN A 457 12.15 -26.33 21.94
C GLN A 457 11.83 -24.84 21.93
N THR A 458 11.46 -24.30 23.09
CA THR A 458 11.27 -22.87 23.35
C THR A 458 12.59 -22.12 23.13
N ASN A 459 12.86 -21.76 21.87
CA ASN A 459 14.04 -20.98 21.47
C ASN A 459 13.59 -19.56 21.15
N ASN A 460 13.86 -18.66 22.09
CA ASN A 460 13.61 -17.23 21.92
C ASN A 460 14.81 -16.49 21.34
N GLU A 461 15.93 -17.19 21.15
CA GLU A 461 17.13 -16.67 20.47
C GLU A 461 17.76 -17.77 19.62
N ILE A 462 18.04 -17.45 18.36
CA ILE A 462 18.63 -18.35 17.38
C ILE A 462 19.75 -17.64 16.62
N ASN A 463 20.87 -18.35 16.46
CA ASN A 463 21.98 -17.97 15.62
C ASN A 463 22.19 -19.05 14.56
N GLU A 464 21.83 -18.77 13.31
CA GLU A 464 22.05 -19.69 12.18
C GLU A 464 23.09 -19.14 11.21
N SER A 465 23.77 -20.07 10.56
CA SER A 465 24.73 -19.79 9.49
C SER A 465 24.34 -20.59 8.26
N VAL A 466 23.90 -19.89 7.21
CA VAL A 466 23.53 -20.49 5.93
C VAL A 466 24.69 -20.31 4.95
N THR A 467 25.27 -21.42 4.50
CA THR A 467 26.38 -21.44 3.54
C THR A 467 25.88 -21.80 2.14
N SER A 468 26.70 -21.51 1.12
CA SER A 468 26.48 -21.99 -0.26
C SER A 468 25.25 -21.42 -0.97
N LEU A 469 24.81 -20.22 -0.58
CA LEU A 469 23.82 -19.47 -1.32
C LEU A 469 24.47 -18.86 -2.59
N SER A 470 23.77 -18.94 -3.71
CA SER A 470 24.14 -18.18 -4.92
C SER A 470 23.95 -16.68 -4.69
N LYS A 471 24.67 -15.85 -5.44
CA LYS A 471 24.40 -14.41 -5.52
C LYS A 471 22.93 -14.19 -5.93
N GLY A 472 22.19 -13.39 -5.18
CA GLY A 472 20.77 -13.20 -5.43
C GLY A 472 19.98 -12.62 -4.25
N ILE A 473 18.67 -12.51 -4.45
CA ILE A 473 17.72 -12.07 -3.43
C ILE A 473 17.06 -13.31 -2.83
N TYR A 474 16.94 -13.33 -1.51
CA TYR A 474 16.23 -14.36 -0.77
C TYR A 474 15.22 -13.74 0.18
N LEU A 475 14.13 -14.46 0.40
CA LEU A 475 13.17 -14.18 1.47
C LEU A 475 13.49 -15.10 2.64
N VAL A 476 13.71 -14.52 3.82
CA VAL A 476 13.87 -15.25 5.08
C VAL A 476 12.55 -15.21 5.81
N LYS A 477 11.96 -16.37 6.04
CA LYS A 477 10.74 -16.57 6.81
C LYS A 477 11.10 -17.15 8.17
N ILE A 478 10.71 -16.46 9.22
CA ILE A 478 10.85 -16.89 10.61
C ILE A 478 9.44 -17.15 11.14
N THR A 479 9.19 -18.38 11.56
CA THR A 479 7.90 -18.77 12.15
C THR A 479 8.09 -18.92 13.65
N THR A 480 7.28 -18.21 14.43
CA THR A 480 7.19 -18.37 15.88
C THR A 480 5.88 -19.09 16.24
N GLU A 481 5.62 -19.30 17.53
CA GLU A 481 4.33 -19.80 18.00
C GLU A 481 3.15 -18.87 17.69
N LYS A 482 3.38 -17.55 17.55
CA LYS A 482 2.30 -16.56 17.44
C LYS A 482 2.33 -15.74 16.15
N SER A 483 3.45 -15.74 15.44
CA SER A 483 3.68 -14.86 14.30
C SER A 483 4.56 -15.53 13.26
N ILE A 484 4.54 -14.98 12.06
CA ILE A 484 5.59 -15.23 11.07
C ILE A 484 6.09 -13.87 10.61
N THR A 485 7.42 -13.75 10.56
CA THR A 485 8.10 -12.57 10.04
C THR A 485 8.83 -12.94 8.76
N VAL A 486 8.70 -12.12 7.72
CA VAL A 486 9.40 -12.30 6.44
C VAL A 486 10.27 -11.09 6.15
N GLU A 487 11.55 -11.35 5.90
CA GLU A 487 12.59 -10.35 5.65
C GLU A 487 13.27 -10.62 4.32
N LYS A 488 13.65 -9.57 3.59
CA LYS A 488 14.33 -9.70 2.30
C LYS A 488 15.83 -9.47 2.49
N ILE A 489 16.64 -10.42 2.04
CA ILE A 489 18.10 -10.31 2.09
C ILE A 489 18.72 -10.32 0.70
N PHE A 490 19.84 -9.63 0.56
CA PHE A 490 20.66 -9.63 -0.64
C PHE A 490 21.99 -10.31 -0.36
N VAL A 491 22.31 -11.32 -1.17
CA VAL A 491 23.60 -12.03 -1.14
C VAL A 491 24.43 -11.53 -2.31
N GLU A 492 25.53 -10.85 -2.01
CA GLU A 492 26.43 -10.20 -2.97
C GLU A 492 27.47 -11.13 -3.61
#